data_AF-A0A821KJK1-F1
#
_entry.id   AF-A0A821KJK1-F1
#
_cell.length_a   1.000
_cell.length_b   1.000
_cell.length_c   1.000
_cell.angle_alpha   90.00
_cell.angle_beta   90.00
_cell.angle_gamma   90.00
#
_symmetry.space_group_name_H-M   'P 1'
#
loop_
_entity.id
_entity.type
_entity.pdbx_description
1 polymer ?
#
loop_
_entity_poly.entity_id
_entity_poly.type
_entity_poly.pdbx_seq_one_letter_code
_entity_poly.pdbx_strand_id
1 'polypeptide(L)' 'NYYVGHEDVLDDINTLVRRNNLPLTLVGNSYRGIGISDVIYDARVEVEYLNLETMKRKA' A
#
# COMPACT_ATOMS: atom_id res chain seq x y z
N ASN A 1 -6.22 4.20 14.45
CA ASN A 1 -7.05 5.40 14.71
C ASN A 1 -6.95 6.30 13.52
N TYR A 2 -7.97 6.30 12.67
CA TYR A 2 -8.01 7.17 11.50
C TYR A 2 -8.64 8.48 11.93
N TYR A 3 -7.90 9.55 11.68
CA TYR A 3 -8.32 10.92 11.97
C TYR A 3 -8.68 11.59 10.65
N VAL A 4 -9.35 12.75 10.74
CA VAL A 4 -9.67 13.56 9.56
C VAL A 4 -8.36 13.93 8.86
N GLY A 5 -8.25 13.59 7.57
CA GLY A 5 -7.01 13.77 6.78
C GLY A 5 -6.07 12.56 6.77
N HIS A 6 -6.45 11.43 7.37
CA HIS A 6 -5.67 10.18 7.29
C HIS A 6 -5.39 9.77 5.84
N GLU A 7 -6.41 9.81 4.97
CA GLU A 7 -6.26 9.47 3.55
C GLU A 7 -5.31 10.43 2.83
N ASP A 8 -5.38 11.74 3.12
CA ASP A 8 -4.48 12.74 2.53
C ASP A 8 -3.01 12.43 2.86
N VAL A 9 -2.74 12.04 4.11
CA VAL A 9 -1.40 11.64 4.56
C VAL A 9 -0.93 10.37 3.84
N LEU A 10 -1.81 9.38 3.63
CA LEU A 10 -1.46 8.19 2.87
C LEU A 10 -1.13 8.52 1.41
N ASP A 11 -1.90 9.42 0.80
CA ASP A 11 -1.69 9.86 -0.58
C ASP A 11 -0.36 10.60 -0.74
N ASP A 12 0.02 11.43 0.23
CA ASP A 12 1.33 12.09 0.26
C ASP A 12 2.48 11.07 0.35
N ILE A 13 2.38 10.09 1.25
CA ILE A 13 3.41 9.05 1.39
C ILE A 13 3.49 8.20 0.11
N ASN A 14 2.37 7.77 -0.44
CA ASN A 14 2.32 6.99 -1.69
C ASN A 14 2.90 7.78 -2.86
N THR A 15 2.62 9.07 -2.93
CA THR A 15 3.20 9.98 -3.92
C THR A 15 4.71 10.06 -3.77
N LEU A 16 5.22 10.17 -2.54
CA LEU A 16 6.66 10.21 -2.27
C LEU A 16 7.35 8.89 -2.66
N VAL A 17 6.76 7.74 -2.31
CA VAL A 17 7.27 6.41 -2.69
C VAL A 17 7.37 6.27 -4.21
N ARG A 18 6.31 6.63 -4.94
CA ARG A 18 6.26 6.55 -6.41
C ARG A 18 7.22 7.51 -7.09
N ARG A 19 7.25 8.78 -6.67
CA ARG A 19 8.12 9.80 -7.27
C ARG A 19 9.60 9.46 -7.13
N ASN A 20 9.99 8.82 -6.04
CA ASN A 20 11.38 8.42 -5.78
C ASN A 20 11.67 6.98 -6.24
N ASN A 21 10.70 6.30 -6.87
CA ASN A 21 10.81 4.93 -7.34
C ASN A 21 11.32 3.96 -6.25
N LEU A 22 10.85 4.15 -5.02
CA LEU A 22 11.27 3.33 -3.88
C LEU A 22 10.66 1.92 -4.01
N PRO A 23 11.44 0.85 -3.80
CA PRO A 23 10.93 -0.52 -3.77
C PRO A 23 10.23 -0.79 -2.42
N LEU A 24 9.20 -0.02 -2.11
CA LEU A 24 8.49 -0.01 -0.83
C LEU A 24 6.98 0.03 -1.06
N THR A 25 6.24 -0.69 -0.21
CA THR A 25 4.78 -0.69 -0.19
C THR A 25 4.30 -0.58 1.26
N LEU A 26 3.21 0.17 1.48
CA LEU A 26 2.60 0.33 2.80
C LEU A 26 1.48 -0.69 2.96
N VAL A 27 1.53 -1.48 4.04
CA VAL A 27 0.57 -2.57 4.30
C VAL A 27 0.24 -2.64 5.78
N GLY A 28 -1.03 -2.95 6.08
CA GLY A 28 -1.50 -3.31 7.41
C GLY A 28 -2.22 -2.19 8.15
N ASN A 29 -2.43 -2.41 9.45
CA ASN A 29 -3.42 -1.65 10.24
C ASN A 29 -3.12 -0.15 10.38
N SER A 30 -1.86 0.23 10.21
CA SER A 30 -1.42 1.62 10.26
C SER A 30 -1.89 2.41 9.05
N TYR A 31 -2.30 1.74 7.96
CA TYR A 31 -2.65 2.36 6.69
C TYR A 31 -4.09 2.05 6.29
N ARG A 32 -4.50 0.77 6.19
CA ARG A 32 -5.78 0.37 5.61
C ARG A 32 -6.55 -0.66 6.45
N GLY A 33 -7.58 -0.19 7.16
CA GLY A 33 -8.38 -0.95 8.12
C GLY A 33 -7.70 -1.27 9.45
N ILE A 34 -8.49 -1.61 10.47
CA ILE A 34 -7.99 -2.03 11.80
C ILE A 34 -8.34 -3.50 12.05
N GLY A 35 -9.35 -4.04 11.36
CA GLY A 35 -9.79 -5.41 11.51
C GLY A 35 -8.75 -6.41 11.02
N ILE A 36 -8.70 -7.57 11.66
CA ILE A 36 -7.83 -8.68 11.24
C ILE A 36 -8.11 -9.04 9.77
N SER A 37 -9.39 -9.10 9.39
CA SER A 37 -9.80 -9.37 8.00
C SER A 37 -9.30 -8.31 7.03
N ASP A 38 -9.32 -7.03 7.42
CA ASP A 38 -8.84 -5.92 6.58
C ASP A 38 -7.34 -6.06 6.34
N VAL A 39 -6.56 -6.35 7.39
CA VAL A 39 -5.11 -6.51 7.31
C VAL A 39 -4.71 -7.72 6.46
N ILE A 40 -5.42 -8.84 6.61
CA ILE A 40 -5.20 -10.04 5.78
C ILE A 40 -5.50 -9.73 4.31
N TYR A 41 -6.61 -9.05 4.05
CA TYR A 41 -7.02 -8.69 2.71
C TYR A 41 -6.04 -7.71 2.05
N ASP A 42 -5.66 -6.64 2.74
CA ASP A 42 -4.70 -5.63 2.29
C ASP A 42 -3.36 -6.26 1.91
N ALA A 43 -2.82 -7.12 2.79
CA ALA A 43 -1.56 -7.82 2.51
C ALA A 43 -1.64 -8.71 1.26
N ARG A 44 -2.74 -9.45 1.09
CA ARG A 44 -2.93 -10.29 -0.11
C ARG A 44 -2.96 -9.46 -1.38
N VAL A 45 -3.77 -8.40 -1.38
CA VAL A 45 -3.96 -7.52 -2.55
C VAL A 45 -2.65 -6.87 -2.97
N GLU A 46 -1.87 -6.36 -2.01
CA GLU A 46 -0.59 -5.71 -2.32
C GLU A 46 0.46 -6.67 -2.88
N VAL A 47 0.50 -7.93 -2.39
CA VAL A 47 1.35 -8.97 -2.97
C VAL A 47 0.92 -9.31 -4.41
N GLU A 48 -0.37 -9.42 -4.68
CA GLU A 48 -0.90 -9.64 -6.02
C GLU A 48 -0.47 -8.52 -6.99
N TYR A 49 -0.58 -7.26 -6.57
CA TYR A 49 -0.11 -6.12 -7.35
C TYR A 49 1.40 -6.16 -7.62
N LEU A 50 2.22 -6.42 -6.60
CA LEU A 50 3.67 -6.50 -6.74
C LEU A 50 4.10 -7.61 -7.71
N ASN A 51 3.40 -8.74 -7.69
CA ASN A 51 3.67 -9.84 -8.63
C ASN A 51 3.35 -9.42 -10.08
N LEU A 52 2.21 -8.77 -10.30
CA LEU A 52 1.84 -8.26 -11.63
C LEU A 52 2.86 -7.23 -12.15
N GLU A 53 3.27 -6.27 -11.31
CA GLU A 53 4.30 -5.29 -11.67
C GLU A 53 5.66 -5.95 -11.96
N THR A 54 6.00 -7.01 -11.22
CA THR A 54 7.22 -7.78 -11.46
C THR A 54 7.16 -8.54 -12.78
N MET A 55 6.00 -9.07 -13.16
CA MET A 55 5.80 -9.70 -14.46
C MET A 55 5.92 -8.70 -15.61
N LYS A 56 5.33 -7.50 -15.48
CA LYS A 56 5.45 -6.42 -16.48
C LYS A 56 6.90 -6.00 -16.71
N ARG A 57 7.71 -5.93 -15.65
CA ARG A 57 9.14 -5.57 -15.75
C ARG A 57 10.02 -6.64 -16.39
N LYS A 58 9.55 -7.89 -16.43
CA LYS A 58 10.28 -9.04 -17.00
C LYS A 58 9.93 -9.32 -18.47
N ALA A 59 8.82 -8.78 -18.95
CA ALA A 59 8.37 -8.87 -20.35
C ALA A 59 9.04 -7.79 -21.20
#